data_AF-A0A938Y6M4-F1
#
_entry.id   AF-A0A938Y6M4-F1
#
_cell.length_a   1.000
_cell.length_b   1.000
_cell.length_c   1.000
_cell.angle_alpha   90.00
_cell.angle_beta   90.00
_cell.angle_gamma   90.00
#
_symmetry.space_group_name_H-M   'P 1'
#
loop_
_entity.id
_entity.type
_entity.pdbx_description
1 polymer ?
#
loop_
_entity_poly.entity_id
_entity_poly.type
_entity_poly.pdbx_seq_one_letter_code
_entity_poly.pdbx_strand_id
1 'polypeptide(L)'
;MSPAARRRPAWATPGRLLLAVLALALVVAAVVWLRPGQADDPFAAYCEEVVERREDLGAALGAGKETGLLRALPSFERLAEKSPKDLRDEWAIVVERVSALRDALEAAGVDPASYDPEEPPQDLSDDELAAIRTAAVRLAAAESRAAFAGVAQQARDVCKTPLSL
;
A
#
# COMPACT_ATOMS: atom_id res chain seq x y z
N MET A 1 -12.48 -11.44 -87.68
CA MET A 1 -12.18 -10.36 -86.73
C MET A 1 -12.95 -10.59 -85.44
N SER A 2 -12.21 -10.63 -84.31
CA SER A 2 -12.62 -10.73 -82.88
C SER A 2 -13.23 -12.07 -82.40
N PRO A 3 -12.83 -12.56 -81.20
CA PRO A 3 -13.12 -11.88 -79.95
C PRO A 3 -11.94 -11.71 -78.96
N ALA A 4 -12.03 -10.62 -78.19
CA ALA A 4 -11.13 -10.27 -77.10
C ALA A 4 -11.34 -11.17 -75.87
N ALA A 5 -10.22 -11.62 -75.28
CA ALA A 5 -10.19 -12.40 -74.04
C ALA A 5 -10.40 -11.49 -72.81
N ARG A 6 -11.44 -11.78 -72.02
CA ARG A 6 -11.69 -11.18 -70.69
C ARG A 6 -10.81 -11.88 -69.65
N ARG A 7 -9.95 -11.11 -68.96
CA ARG A 7 -9.24 -11.56 -67.74
C ARG A 7 -10.19 -11.48 -66.54
N ARG A 8 -10.26 -12.55 -65.73
CA ARG A 8 -11.00 -12.58 -64.45
C ARG A 8 -10.06 -12.23 -63.29
N PRO A 9 -10.49 -11.43 -62.30
CA PRO A 9 -9.69 -11.19 -61.09
C PRO A 9 -9.75 -12.38 -60.13
N ALA A 10 -8.61 -12.68 -59.51
CA ALA A 10 -8.46 -13.69 -58.47
C ALA A 10 -9.15 -13.19 -57.19
N TRP A 11 -10.16 -13.94 -56.75
CA TRP A 11 -10.93 -13.75 -55.55
C TRP A 11 -10.09 -14.25 -54.36
N ALA A 12 -9.74 -13.35 -53.46
CA ALA A 12 -9.19 -13.68 -52.16
C ALA A 12 -10.19 -14.58 -51.42
N THR A 13 -9.75 -15.77 -51.01
CA THR A 13 -10.59 -16.75 -50.33
C THR A 13 -10.91 -16.24 -48.91
N PRO A 14 -12.18 -15.93 -48.59
CA PRO A 14 -12.56 -15.29 -47.32
C PRO A 14 -12.26 -16.19 -46.09
N GLY A 15 -12.17 -17.50 -46.28
CA GLY A 15 -11.85 -18.45 -45.21
C GLY A 15 -10.45 -18.34 -44.63
N ARG A 16 -9.46 -17.86 -45.39
CA ARG A 16 -8.07 -17.71 -44.90
C ARG A 16 -7.92 -16.52 -43.94
N LEU A 17 -8.68 -15.45 -44.17
CA LEU A 17 -8.69 -14.26 -43.30
C LEU A 17 -9.38 -14.56 -41.97
N LEU A 18 -10.49 -15.29 -41.97
CA LEU A 18 -11.21 -15.71 -40.77
C LEU A 18 -10.36 -16.63 -39.86
N LEU A 19 -9.66 -17.60 -40.46
CA LEU A 19 -8.75 -18.49 -39.71
C LEU A 19 -7.56 -17.73 -39.10
N ALA A 20 -7.01 -16.75 -39.81
CA ALA A 20 -5.91 -15.92 -39.30
C ALA A 20 -6.35 -15.04 -38.13
N VAL A 21 -7.57 -14.46 -38.19
CA VAL A 21 -8.12 -13.65 -37.10
C VAL A 21 -8.41 -14.50 -35.85
N LEU A 22 -8.97 -15.70 -36.01
CA LEU A 22 -9.21 -16.63 -34.90
C LEU A 22 -7.90 -17.10 -34.24
N ALA A 23 -6.88 -17.43 -35.04
CA ALA A 23 -5.58 -17.81 -34.52
C ALA A 23 -4.90 -16.64 -33.77
N LEU A 24 -5.01 -15.42 -34.29
CA LEU A 24 -4.47 -14.23 -33.62
C LEU A 24 -5.21 -13.93 -32.31
N ALA A 25 -6.53 -14.06 -32.28
CA ALA A 25 -7.33 -13.89 -31.06
C ALA A 25 -6.97 -14.93 -29.99
N LEU A 26 -6.74 -16.18 -30.38
CA LEU A 26 -6.29 -17.25 -29.48
C LEU A 26 -4.87 -17.01 -28.95
N VAL A 27 -3.95 -16.52 -29.78
CA VAL A 27 -2.59 -16.16 -29.34
C VAL A 27 -2.62 -14.97 -28.39
N VAL A 28 -3.41 -13.94 -28.67
CA VAL A 28 -3.56 -12.78 -27.78
C VAL A 28 -4.21 -13.19 -26.46
N ALA A 29 -5.25 -14.03 -26.48
CA ALA A 29 -5.84 -14.58 -25.26
C ALA A 29 -4.83 -15.41 -24.47
N ALA A 30 -4.06 -16.29 -25.13
CA ALA A 30 -3.02 -17.07 -24.49
C ALA A 30 -1.92 -16.18 -23.87
N VAL A 31 -1.48 -15.11 -24.54
CA VAL A 31 -0.48 -14.17 -24.02
C VAL A 31 -1.01 -13.35 -22.84
N VAL A 32 -2.30 -13.00 -22.84
CA VAL A 32 -2.96 -12.32 -21.71
C VAL A 32 -3.11 -13.27 -20.50
N TRP A 33 -3.41 -14.55 -20.75
CA TRP A 33 -3.49 -15.59 -19.71
C TRP A 33 -2.11 -16.08 -19.21
N LEU A 34 -1.08 -16.03 -20.06
CA LEU A 34 0.31 -16.34 -19.74
C LEU A 34 1.07 -15.15 -19.17
N ARG A 35 0.39 -14.07 -18.76
CA ARG A 35 1.03 -13.14 -17.83
C ARG A 35 1.47 -13.95 -16.62
N PRO A 36 2.75 -13.92 -16.21
CA PRO A 36 3.16 -14.56 -14.97
C PRO A 36 2.33 -13.93 -13.84
N GLY A 37 1.25 -14.62 -13.45
CA GLY A 37 0.45 -14.27 -12.29
C GLY A 37 1.36 -14.46 -11.07
N GLN A 38 1.54 -13.47 -10.21
CA GLN A 38 0.67 -13.20 -9.05
C GLN A 38 0.48 -14.37 -8.06
N ALA A 39 0.73 -15.63 -8.43
CA ALA A 39 0.56 -16.76 -7.53
C ALA A 39 1.78 -17.01 -6.63
N ASP A 40 2.97 -16.53 -7.02
CA ASP A 40 4.22 -16.78 -6.29
C ASP A 40 4.96 -15.51 -5.85
N ASP A 41 4.39 -14.31 -6.04
CA ASP A 41 5.01 -13.09 -5.51
C ASP A 41 4.60 -12.89 -4.05
N PRO A 42 5.50 -13.11 -3.06
CA PRO A 42 5.16 -12.96 -1.65
C PRO A 42 4.81 -11.51 -1.26
N PHE A 43 5.05 -10.53 -2.14
CA PHE A 43 4.74 -9.12 -1.91
C PHE A 43 3.41 -8.68 -2.53
N ALA A 44 2.74 -9.50 -3.35
CA ALA A 44 1.58 -9.05 -4.14
C ALA A 44 0.45 -8.47 -3.26
N ALA A 45 0.02 -9.20 -2.23
CA ALA A 45 -1.03 -8.75 -1.31
C ALA A 45 -0.62 -7.52 -0.50
N TYR A 46 0.66 -7.44 -0.10
CA TYR A 46 1.20 -6.26 0.58
C TYR A 46 1.19 -5.03 -0.33
N CYS A 47 1.65 -5.18 -1.58
CA CYS A 47 1.71 -4.06 -2.51
C CYS A 47 0.33 -3.57 -2.94
N GLU A 48 -0.66 -4.45 -3.05
CA GLU A 48 -2.06 -4.07 -3.24
C GLU A 48 -2.56 -3.20 -2.07
N GLU A 49 -2.36 -3.65 -0.83
CA GLU A 49 -2.76 -2.88 0.36
C GLU A 49 -1.96 -1.56 0.48
N VAL A 50 -0.68 -1.52 0.10
CA VAL A 50 0.11 -0.27 0.03
C VAL A 50 -0.53 0.74 -0.94
N VAL A 51 -0.99 0.29 -2.10
CA VAL A 51 -1.66 1.16 -3.08
C VAL A 51 -2.99 1.66 -2.52
N GLU A 52 -3.79 0.77 -1.93
CA GLU A 52 -5.09 1.13 -1.34
C GLU A 52 -4.96 2.15 -0.21
N ARG A 53 -3.96 2.01 0.67
CA ARG A 53 -3.80 2.87 1.85
C ARG A 53 -3.02 4.14 1.63
N ARG A 54 -2.34 4.29 0.50
CA ARG A 54 -1.44 5.43 0.26
C ARG A 54 -2.13 6.78 0.47
N GLU A 55 -3.35 6.94 -0.06
CA GLU A 55 -4.08 8.21 0.03
C GLU A 55 -4.51 8.50 1.47
N ASP A 56 -5.11 7.51 2.14
CA ASP A 56 -5.55 7.62 3.53
C ASP A 56 -4.39 7.92 4.48
N LEU A 57 -3.24 7.26 4.29
CA LEU A 57 -2.01 7.52 5.05
C LEU A 57 -1.51 8.94 4.82
N GLY A 58 -1.46 9.37 3.56
CA GLY A 58 -1.04 10.73 3.20
C GLY A 58 -1.95 11.80 3.82
N ALA A 59 -3.26 11.57 3.80
CA ALA A 59 -4.25 12.47 4.41
C ALA A 59 -4.11 12.51 5.94
N ALA A 60 -3.96 11.34 6.58
CA ALA A 60 -3.79 11.25 8.03
C ALA A 60 -2.54 12.02 8.49
N LEU A 61 -1.40 11.81 7.83
CA LEU A 61 -0.12 12.43 8.18
C LEU A 61 -0.06 13.92 7.77
N GLY A 62 -0.78 14.31 6.72
CA GLY A 62 -0.92 15.70 6.30
C GLY A 62 -1.77 16.56 7.23
N ALA A 63 -2.67 15.95 8.00
CA ALA A 63 -3.57 16.63 8.94
C ALA A 63 -2.88 17.03 10.27
N GLY A 64 -1.58 16.77 10.43
CA GLY A 64 -0.77 17.11 11.61
C GLY A 64 0.28 16.04 11.88
N LYS A 65 1.52 16.44 12.21
CA LYS A 65 2.65 15.49 12.30
C LYS A 65 2.51 14.50 13.45
N GLU A 66 1.95 14.94 14.57
CA GLU A 66 1.92 14.18 15.83
C GLU A 66 0.64 13.34 15.93
N THR A 67 -0.52 13.92 15.60
CA THR A 67 -1.80 13.22 15.54
C THR A 67 -1.95 12.35 14.30
N GLY A 68 -1.22 12.66 13.23
CA GLY A 68 -1.34 11.95 11.97
C GLY A 68 -0.95 10.49 12.06
N LEU A 69 0.03 10.15 12.89
CA LEU A 69 0.42 8.76 13.15
C LEU A 69 -0.69 7.99 13.88
N LEU A 70 -1.35 8.62 14.86
CA LEU A 70 -2.48 8.00 15.58
C LEU A 70 -3.67 7.75 14.63
N ARG A 71 -3.97 8.70 13.74
CA ARG A 71 -5.00 8.53 12.70
C ARG A 71 -4.63 7.48 11.65
N ALA A 72 -3.34 7.30 11.38
CA ALA A 72 -2.82 6.35 10.42
C ALA A 72 -2.76 4.90 10.96
N LEU A 73 -2.92 4.70 12.27
CA LEU A 73 -2.79 3.39 12.91
C LEU A 73 -3.63 2.27 12.25
N PRO A 74 -4.92 2.46 11.92
CA PRO A 74 -5.71 1.43 11.25
C PRO A 74 -5.15 1.02 9.87
N SER A 75 -4.43 1.91 9.20
CA SER A 75 -3.72 1.61 7.95
C SER A 75 -2.41 0.87 8.21
N PHE A 76 -1.67 1.23 9.25
CA PHE A 76 -0.48 0.48 9.67
C PHE A 76 -0.81 -0.96 10.06
N GLU A 77 -1.88 -1.19 10.82
CA GLU A 77 -2.33 -2.53 11.22
C GLU A 77 -2.66 -3.40 10.00
N ARG A 78 -3.31 -2.83 9.00
CA ARG A 78 -3.69 -3.54 7.76
C ARG A 78 -2.50 -3.85 6.87
N LEU A 79 -1.56 -2.91 6.76
CA LEU A 79 -0.29 -3.15 6.05
C LEU A 79 0.56 -4.20 6.77
N ALA A 80 0.59 -4.17 8.10
CA ALA A 80 1.25 -5.19 8.91
C ALA A 80 0.64 -6.58 8.71
N GLU A 81 -0.69 -6.69 8.66
CA GLU A 81 -1.40 -7.97 8.42
C GLU A 81 -1.02 -8.59 7.07
N LYS A 82 -0.94 -7.77 6.01
CA LYS A 82 -0.59 -8.22 4.66
C LYS A 82 0.92 -8.33 4.44
N SER A 83 1.74 -7.93 5.41
CA SER A 83 3.19 -7.84 5.22
C SER A 83 3.85 -9.20 4.97
N PRO A 84 4.82 -9.26 4.04
CA PRO A 84 5.68 -10.42 3.84
C PRO A 84 6.55 -10.61 5.09
N LYS A 85 7.07 -11.85 5.28
CA LYS A 85 7.85 -12.21 6.47
C LYS A 85 9.00 -11.25 6.76
N ASP A 86 9.68 -10.80 5.71
CA ASP A 86 10.87 -9.93 5.79
C ASP A 86 10.56 -8.50 6.26
N LEU A 87 9.29 -8.11 6.38
CA LEU A 87 8.85 -6.80 6.88
C LEU A 87 8.08 -6.87 8.20
N ARG A 88 7.87 -8.08 8.74
CA ARG A 88 7.02 -8.27 9.92
C ARG A 88 7.60 -7.60 11.16
N ASP A 89 8.92 -7.61 11.30
CA ASP A 89 9.58 -7.04 12.48
C ASP A 89 9.47 -5.52 12.47
N GLU A 90 9.70 -4.87 11.32
CA GLU A 90 9.52 -3.43 11.18
C GLU A 90 8.06 -3.02 11.38
N TRP A 91 7.12 -3.75 10.76
CA TRP A 91 5.69 -3.47 10.96
C TRP A 91 5.23 -3.68 12.39
N ALA A 92 5.76 -4.70 13.08
CA ALA A 92 5.46 -4.91 14.51
C ALA A 92 5.93 -3.72 15.35
N ILE A 93 7.14 -3.21 15.11
CA ILE A 93 7.64 -2.01 15.80
C ILE A 93 6.74 -0.80 15.51
N VAL A 94 6.39 -0.54 14.24
CA VAL A 94 5.52 0.58 13.87
C VAL A 94 4.18 0.51 14.60
N VAL A 95 3.49 -0.63 14.52
CA VAL A 95 2.17 -0.82 15.13
C VAL A 95 2.24 -0.77 16.65
N GLU A 96 3.21 -1.45 17.27
CA GLU A 96 3.38 -1.46 18.73
C GLU A 96 3.61 -0.03 19.27
N ARG A 97 4.49 0.74 18.62
CA ARG A 97 4.88 2.06 19.11
C ARG A 97 3.75 3.07 19.00
N VAL A 98 3.01 3.05 17.91
CA VAL A 98 1.84 3.94 17.72
C VAL A 98 0.68 3.50 18.61
N SER A 99 0.42 2.19 18.74
CA SER A 99 -0.62 1.66 19.63
C SER A 99 -0.34 2.00 21.10
N ALA A 100 0.92 1.86 21.55
CA ALA A 100 1.28 2.19 22.93
C ALA A 100 1.01 3.67 23.28
N LEU A 101 1.17 4.58 22.31
CA LEU A 101 0.80 5.97 22.50
C LEU A 101 -0.72 6.17 22.54
N ARG A 102 -1.46 5.53 21.62
CA ARG A 102 -2.93 5.54 21.63
C ARG A 102 -3.46 5.04 22.97
N ASP A 103 -2.99 3.89 23.43
CA ASP A 103 -3.47 3.24 24.64
C ASP A 103 -3.15 4.09 25.89
N ALA A 104 -2.00 4.78 25.93
CA ALA A 104 -1.68 5.72 27.01
C ALA A 104 -2.62 6.94 27.04
N LEU A 105 -3.01 7.45 25.87
CA LEU A 105 -3.97 8.56 25.76
C LEU A 105 -5.37 8.11 26.18
N GLU A 106 -5.84 6.96 25.69
CA GLU A 106 -7.15 6.40 26.03
C GLU A 106 -7.26 6.07 27.52
N ALA A 107 -6.20 5.54 28.13
CA ALA A 107 -6.15 5.26 29.56
C ALA A 107 -6.27 6.54 30.42
N ALA A 108 -5.78 7.67 29.90
CA ALA A 108 -5.91 8.98 30.52
C ALA A 108 -7.20 9.72 30.14
N GLY A 109 -8.12 9.07 29.40
CA GLY A 109 -9.38 9.67 28.95
C GLY A 109 -9.23 10.73 27.85
N VAL A 110 -8.07 10.81 27.20
CA VAL A 110 -7.79 11.74 26.10
C VAL A 110 -8.12 11.08 24.78
N ASP A 111 -8.87 11.77 23.92
CA ASP A 111 -9.11 11.32 22.54
C ASP A 111 -7.79 11.38 21.74
N PRO A 112 -7.25 10.24 21.27
CA PRO A 112 -6.02 10.21 20.49
C PRO A 112 -6.09 11.01 19.19
N ALA A 113 -7.28 11.17 18.60
CA ALA A 113 -7.44 11.87 17.33
C ALA A 113 -7.32 13.40 17.45
N SER A 114 -7.54 13.93 18.66
CA SER A 114 -7.49 15.36 18.98
C SER A 114 -6.31 15.77 19.87
N TYR A 115 -5.45 14.82 20.27
CA TYR A 115 -4.35 15.08 21.19
C TYR A 115 -3.28 16.01 20.58
N ASP A 116 -2.99 17.13 21.23
CA ASP A 116 -1.86 18.00 20.89
C ASP A 116 -0.75 17.88 21.95
N PRO A 117 0.47 17.43 21.60
CA PRO A 117 1.57 17.36 22.55
C PRO A 117 2.13 18.73 22.95
N GLU A 118 1.90 19.79 22.18
CA GLU A 118 2.26 21.17 22.55
C GLU A 118 1.24 21.79 23.52
N GLU A 119 -0.03 21.34 23.45
CA GLU A 119 -1.13 21.77 24.31
C GLU A 119 -1.85 20.57 24.98
N PRO A 120 -1.18 19.84 25.89
CA PRO A 120 -1.81 18.70 26.57
C PRO A 120 -2.93 19.16 27.52
N PRO A 121 -3.97 18.32 27.73
CA PRO A 121 -5.04 18.62 28.69
C PRO A 121 -4.50 18.89 30.11
N GLN A 122 -5.04 19.92 30.77
CA GLN A 122 -4.53 20.39 32.07
C GLN A 122 -4.97 19.54 33.27
N ASP A 123 -5.94 18.65 33.06
CA ASP A 123 -6.52 17.76 34.07
C ASP A 123 -5.80 16.42 34.20
N LEU A 124 -4.74 16.19 33.42
CA LEU A 124 -3.90 15.00 33.53
C LEU A 124 -3.12 14.98 34.85
N SER A 125 -3.10 13.82 35.49
CA SER A 125 -2.19 13.54 36.60
C SER A 125 -0.74 13.42 36.13
N ASP A 126 0.20 13.57 37.07
CA ASP A 126 1.63 13.42 36.79
C ASP A 126 1.97 12.03 36.22
N ASP A 127 1.30 10.99 36.69
CA ASP A 127 1.51 9.60 36.24
C ASP A 127 1.01 9.38 34.80
N GLU A 128 -0.17 9.92 34.46
CA GLU A 128 -0.71 9.87 33.09
C GLU A 128 0.20 10.62 32.12
N LEU A 129 0.65 11.82 32.50
CA LEU A 129 1.58 12.61 31.70
C LEU A 129 2.91 11.88 31.48
N ALA A 130 3.42 11.20 32.52
CA ALA A 130 4.64 10.41 32.43
C ALA A 130 4.48 9.19 31.51
N ALA A 131 3.32 8.51 31.55
CA ALA A 131 3.01 7.38 30.67
C ALA A 131 2.95 7.81 29.20
N ILE A 132 2.19 8.87 28.89
CA ILE A 132 2.08 9.44 27.54
C ILE A 132 3.47 9.84 27.01
N ARG A 133 4.26 10.57 27.82
CA ARG A 133 5.62 10.99 27.44
C ARG A 133 6.53 9.79 27.18
N THR A 134 6.44 8.75 28.00
CA THR A 134 7.24 7.53 27.81
C THR A 134 6.91 6.85 26.49
N ALA A 135 5.62 6.72 26.16
CA ALA A 135 5.19 6.17 24.88
C ALA A 135 5.67 7.03 23.70
N ALA A 136 5.52 8.36 23.79
CA ALA A 136 5.99 9.30 22.77
C ALA A 136 7.51 9.21 22.55
N VAL A 137 8.32 9.13 23.62
CA VAL A 137 9.79 8.98 23.51
C VAL A 137 10.16 7.67 22.82
N ARG A 138 9.46 6.57 23.13
CA ARG A 138 9.69 5.27 22.45
C ARG A 138 9.28 5.32 20.99
N LEU A 139 8.17 5.97 20.64
CA LEU A 139 7.77 6.20 19.26
C LEU A 139 8.83 7.03 18.50
N ALA A 140 9.45 8.01 19.16
CA ALA A 140 10.55 8.80 18.61
C ALA A 140 11.94 8.12 18.72
N ALA A 141 12.04 6.87 19.16
CA ALA A 141 13.33 6.19 19.29
C ALA A 141 13.98 5.91 17.92
N ALA A 142 15.30 5.73 17.91
CA ALA A 142 16.05 5.42 16.69
C ALA A 142 15.56 4.14 15.99
N GLU A 143 15.19 3.13 16.77
CA GLU A 143 14.60 1.88 16.29
C GLU A 143 13.27 2.11 15.55
N SER A 144 12.36 2.89 16.14
CA SER A 144 11.08 3.23 15.51
C SER A 144 11.28 3.99 14.19
N ARG A 145 12.20 4.96 14.16
CA ARG A 145 12.55 5.68 12.92
C ARG A 145 13.11 4.73 11.85
N ALA A 146 13.95 3.78 12.24
CA ALA A 146 14.51 2.79 11.32
C ALA A 146 13.41 1.88 10.75
N ALA A 147 12.45 1.46 11.58
CA ALA A 147 11.31 0.66 11.15
C ALA A 147 10.43 1.43 10.13
N PHE A 148 10.06 2.67 10.42
CA PHE A 148 9.32 3.54 9.48
C PHE A 148 10.08 3.71 8.16
N ALA A 149 11.38 3.99 8.23
CA ALA A 149 12.23 4.12 7.04
C ALA A 149 12.29 2.82 6.24
N GLY A 150 12.39 1.66 6.91
CA GLY A 150 12.42 0.34 6.28
C GLY A 150 11.15 0.03 5.49
N VAL A 151 9.98 0.21 6.11
CA VAL A 151 8.70 -0.05 5.42
C VAL A 151 8.44 0.95 4.29
N ALA A 152 8.83 2.22 4.45
CA ALA A 152 8.73 3.24 3.40
C ALA A 152 9.67 2.96 2.21
N GLN A 153 10.90 2.54 2.49
CA GLN A 153 11.88 2.11 1.48
C GLN A 153 11.30 0.96 0.65
N GLN A 154 10.75 -0.05 1.33
CA GLN A 154 10.21 -1.25 0.71
C GLN A 154 8.98 -0.97 -0.16
N ALA A 155 8.07 -0.14 0.33
CA ALA A 155 6.92 0.31 -0.45
C ALA A 155 7.34 1.01 -1.75
N ARG A 156 8.38 1.85 -1.71
CA ARG A 156 8.92 2.50 -2.92
C ARG A 156 9.69 1.53 -3.82
N ASP A 157 10.59 0.73 -3.27
CA ASP A 157 11.55 -0.02 -4.06
C ASP A 157 10.94 -1.30 -4.64
N VAL A 158 10.04 -1.96 -3.91
CA VAL A 158 9.36 -3.19 -4.34
C VAL A 158 8.00 -2.84 -4.94
N CYS A 159 7.12 -2.19 -4.17
CA CYS A 159 5.76 -1.90 -4.61
C CYS A 159 5.64 -0.70 -5.57
N LYS A 160 6.75 0.01 -5.85
CA LYS A 160 6.80 1.22 -6.70
C LYS A 160 5.82 2.30 -6.28
N THR A 161 5.45 2.30 -5.00
CA THR A 161 4.41 3.14 -4.42
C THR A 161 4.96 3.80 -3.16
N PRO A 162 5.53 5.02 -3.27
CA PRO A 162 6.06 5.72 -2.13
C PRO A 162 4.97 6.02 -1.10
N LEU A 163 5.21 5.63 0.15
CA LEU A 163 4.44 6.07 1.31
C LEU A 163 5.15 7.28 1.94
N SER A 164 4.39 8.33 2.25
CA SER A 164 4.91 9.52 2.93
C SER A 164 4.88 9.30 4.45
N LEU A 165 5.84 8.54 4.98
CA LEU A 165 5.99 8.23 6.41
C LEU A 165 7.09 9.07 7.08
#